data_AF-A0A3E1NZA5-F1
#
_entry.id   AF-A0A3E1NZA5-F1
#
_cell.length_a   1.000
_cell.length_b   1.000
_cell.length_c   1.000
_cell.angle_alpha   90.00
_cell.angle_beta   90.00
_cell.angle_gamma   90.00
#
_symmetry.space_group_name_H-M   'P 1'
#
loop_
_entity.id
_entity.type
_entity.pdbx_description
1 polymer ?
#
loop_
_entity_poly.entity_id
_entity_poly.type
_entity_poly.pdbx_seq_one_letter_code
_entity_poly.pdbx_strand_id
1 'polypeptide(L)'
;MKQHISIILIFLATALTVSAQNKTLPSAPSKDVSAEDIQEKLVQLAYENPDLKVRVYERQRAGYELNKAKGNWLNYVTASANINDVTTGRYKNSGDYRAQVYYPLWNVGINVPLGSLVGKGSDVKVARANVNIATAQEESAKRQIKAMVLSKYHDYLMTKQLLTMQNEITEDDFAAFTQAESKLAAGSISYDAYSSASQLYNNDRTKKLNLERDLANIKLEIEELIGVKLETVIAQ
;
A
#
# COMPACT_ATOMS: atom_id res chain seq x y z
N MET A 1 -0.40 67.94 -11.28
CA MET A 1 -0.03 67.24 -10.03
C MET A 1 0.31 65.81 -10.38
N LYS A 2 1.61 65.50 -10.38
CA LYS A 2 2.18 64.17 -10.62
C LYS A 2 2.47 63.55 -9.26
N GLN A 3 2.03 62.33 -9.00
CA GLN A 3 2.62 61.52 -7.93
C GLN A 3 3.04 60.19 -8.52
N HIS A 4 4.35 60.13 -8.77
CA HIS A 4 5.10 58.91 -9.03
C HIS A 4 5.29 58.18 -7.70
N ILE A 5 4.85 56.93 -7.61
CA ILE A 5 5.28 56.04 -6.54
C ILE A 5 6.27 55.06 -7.16
N SER A 6 7.53 55.35 -6.93
CA SER A 6 8.68 54.53 -7.30
C SER A 6 8.86 53.36 -6.34
N ILE A 7 9.31 52.26 -6.95
CA ILE A 7 9.69 50.94 -6.44
C ILE A 7 10.80 51.02 -5.39
N ILE A 8 10.72 50.21 -4.32
CA ILE A 8 11.89 49.62 -3.67
C ILE A 8 11.57 48.15 -3.34
N LEU A 9 12.15 47.26 -4.16
CA LEU A 9 12.18 45.81 -3.98
C LEU A 9 13.52 45.50 -3.29
N ILE A 10 13.51 45.14 -2.00
CA ILE A 10 14.74 44.72 -1.29
C ILE A 10 14.95 43.24 -1.54
N PHE A 11 15.79 42.93 -2.53
CA PHE A 11 16.38 41.62 -2.75
C PHE A 11 17.73 41.62 -2.00
N LEU A 12 17.78 41.01 -0.82
CA LEU A 12 19.03 40.84 -0.08
C LEU A 12 19.69 39.53 -0.52
N ALA A 13 20.54 39.63 -1.54
CA ALA A 13 21.41 38.54 -1.98
C ALA A 13 22.68 38.53 -1.11
N THR A 14 22.71 37.66 -0.10
CA THR A 14 23.97 37.29 0.57
C THR A 14 24.60 36.13 -0.17
N ALA A 15 25.66 36.41 -0.94
CA ALA A 15 26.53 35.40 -1.53
C ALA A 15 27.35 34.73 -0.42
N LEU A 16 26.95 33.52 -0.01
CA LEU A 16 27.81 32.63 0.75
C LEU A 16 28.71 31.92 -0.26
N THR A 17 29.99 32.27 -0.25
CA THR A 17 31.04 31.52 -0.94
C THR A 17 31.22 30.17 -0.26
N VAL A 18 30.64 29.12 -0.85
CA VAL A 18 30.92 27.74 -0.47
C VAL A 18 32.26 27.36 -1.10
N SER A 19 33.30 27.24 -0.26
CA SER A 19 34.51 26.53 -0.64
C SER A 19 34.17 25.05 -0.77
N ALA A 20 34.15 24.54 -2.01
CA ALA A 20 34.10 23.11 -2.27
C ALA A 20 35.43 22.49 -1.80
N GLN A 21 35.44 21.96 -0.57
CA GLN A 21 36.46 21.00 -0.17
C GLN A 21 36.14 19.71 -0.93
N ASN A 22 36.95 19.41 -1.95
CA ASN A 22 37.04 18.06 -2.52
C ASN A 22 37.62 17.13 -1.45
N LYS A 23 36.78 16.74 -0.50
CA LYS A 23 36.99 15.54 0.29
C LYS A 23 36.70 14.41 -0.68
N THR A 24 37.76 13.81 -1.21
CA THR A 24 37.70 12.45 -1.74
C THR A 24 36.95 11.62 -0.72
N LEU A 25 35.69 11.33 -1.03
CA LEU A 25 34.88 10.42 -0.25
C LEU A 25 35.69 9.12 -0.18
N PRO A 26 35.94 8.56 1.01
CA PRO A 26 36.36 7.18 1.10
C PRO A 26 35.35 6.40 0.26
N SER A 27 35.83 5.61 -0.70
CA SER A 27 35.01 4.62 -1.37
C SER A 27 34.21 3.90 -0.28
N ALA A 28 32.90 4.12 -0.25
CA ALA A 28 32.05 3.43 0.69
C ALA A 28 32.38 1.94 0.54
N PRO A 29 32.65 1.20 1.63
CA PRO A 29 32.75 -0.24 1.52
C PRO A 29 31.46 -0.68 0.84
N SER A 30 31.56 -1.46 -0.24
CA SER A 30 30.41 -2.14 -0.81
C SER A 30 29.71 -2.83 0.35
N LYS A 31 28.56 -2.29 0.76
CA LYS A 31 27.83 -2.82 1.90
C LYS A 31 27.29 -4.15 1.38
N ASP A 32 27.95 -5.25 1.73
CA ASP A 32 27.44 -6.59 1.45
C ASP A 32 25.99 -6.59 1.95
N VAL A 33 25.05 -6.81 1.04
CA VAL A 33 23.62 -6.73 1.34
C VAL A 33 23.32 -7.79 2.40
N SER A 34 22.96 -7.35 3.60
CA SER A 34 22.69 -8.28 4.71
C SER A 34 21.32 -8.92 4.53
N ALA A 35 21.09 -10.05 5.22
CA ALA A 35 19.77 -10.70 5.21
C ALA A 35 18.66 -9.78 5.74
N GLU A 36 18.99 -8.92 6.71
CA GLU A 36 18.10 -7.89 7.24
C GLU A 36 17.78 -6.82 6.20
N ASP A 37 18.76 -6.40 5.39
CA ASP A 37 18.56 -5.41 4.32
C ASP A 37 17.56 -5.97 3.26
N ILE A 38 17.64 -7.26 2.91
CA ILE A 38 16.69 -7.93 2.02
C ILE A 38 15.29 -7.98 2.64
N GLN A 39 15.19 -8.40 3.91
CA GLN A 39 13.92 -8.49 4.62
C GLN A 39 13.23 -7.14 4.73
N GLU A 40 13.96 -6.08 5.06
CA GLU A 40 13.42 -4.72 5.10
C GLU A 40 12.94 -4.29 3.71
N LYS A 41 13.70 -4.61 2.66
CA LYS A 41 13.29 -4.30 1.29
C LYS A 41 12.01 -5.01 0.87
N LEU A 42 11.88 -6.30 1.20
CA LEU A 42 10.66 -7.08 0.95
C LEU A 42 9.45 -6.47 1.65
N VAL A 43 9.60 -6.07 2.93
CA VAL A 43 8.53 -5.41 3.69
C VAL A 43 8.16 -4.06 3.08
N GLN A 44 9.14 -3.27 2.65
CA GLN A 44 8.90 -1.99 2.01
C GLN A 44 8.08 -2.16 0.72
N LEU A 45 8.44 -3.12 -0.12
CA LEU A 45 7.70 -3.43 -1.34
C LEU A 45 6.30 -3.97 -1.03
N ALA A 46 6.16 -4.83 -0.02
CA ALA A 46 4.87 -5.36 0.40
C ALA A 46 3.91 -4.26 0.92
N TYR A 47 4.41 -3.13 1.41
CA TYR A 47 3.56 -1.99 1.77
C TYR A 47 2.98 -1.24 0.57
N GLU A 48 3.48 -1.49 -0.63
CA GLU A 48 2.85 -0.99 -1.86
C GLU A 48 1.70 -1.87 -2.37
N ASN A 49 1.39 -2.97 -1.65
CA ASN A 49 0.33 -3.90 -1.99
C ASN A 49 -1.05 -3.20 -2.07
N PRO A 50 -1.87 -3.50 -3.11
CA PRO A 50 -3.21 -2.92 -3.27
C PRO A 50 -4.13 -3.06 -2.05
N ASP A 51 -4.05 -4.16 -1.30
CA ASP A 51 -4.89 -4.39 -0.11
C ASP A 51 -4.55 -3.40 1.00
N LEU A 52 -3.27 -3.06 1.18
CA LEU A 52 -2.88 -2.03 2.12
C LEU A 52 -3.33 -0.64 1.65
N LYS A 53 -3.25 -0.38 0.34
CA LYS A 53 -3.73 0.88 -0.26
C LYS A 53 -5.22 1.10 0.02
N VAL A 54 -6.05 0.06 0.00
CA VAL A 54 -7.46 0.15 0.41
C VAL A 54 -7.59 0.65 1.84
N ARG A 55 -6.80 0.12 2.79
CA ARG A 55 -6.83 0.58 4.20
C ARG A 55 -6.39 2.03 4.36
N VAL A 56 -5.37 2.45 3.59
CA VAL A 56 -4.94 3.85 3.54
C VAL A 56 -6.08 4.75 3.06
N TYR A 57 -6.79 4.35 2.00
CA TYR A 57 -7.94 5.11 1.48
C TYR A 57 -9.13 5.11 2.45
N GLU A 58 -9.39 4.03 3.17
CA GLU A 58 -10.41 3.99 4.23
C GLU A 58 -10.12 5.00 5.35
N ARG A 59 -8.86 5.07 5.80
CA ARG A 59 -8.43 6.08 6.79
C ARG A 59 -8.59 7.50 6.24
N GLN A 60 -8.21 7.74 4.99
CA GLN A 60 -8.40 9.05 4.36
C GLN A 60 -9.89 9.42 4.27
N ARG A 61 -10.75 8.48 3.87
CA ARG A 61 -12.21 8.66 3.85
C ARG A 61 -12.76 9.06 5.22
N ALA A 62 -12.36 8.34 6.27
CA ALA A 62 -12.76 8.68 7.64
C ALA A 62 -12.29 10.10 8.04
N GLY A 63 -11.10 10.51 7.59
CA GLY A 63 -10.59 11.87 7.78
C GLY A 63 -11.46 12.93 7.11
N TYR A 64 -11.89 12.69 5.86
CA TYR A 64 -12.83 13.57 5.16
C TYR A 64 -14.20 13.61 5.83
N GLU A 65 -14.70 12.48 6.33
CA GLU A 65 -15.94 12.42 7.10
C GLU A 65 -15.87 13.23 8.39
N LEU A 66 -14.74 13.18 9.10
CA LEU A 66 -14.50 14.03 10.27
C LEU A 66 -14.52 15.52 9.92
N ASN A 67 -13.86 15.91 8.83
CA ASN A 67 -13.86 17.30 8.38
C ASN A 67 -15.26 17.75 7.94
N LYS A 68 -16.02 16.88 7.27
CA LYS A 68 -17.42 17.11 6.93
C LYS A 68 -18.28 17.27 8.19
N ALA A 69 -18.10 16.42 9.20
CA ALA A 69 -18.82 16.52 10.47
C ALA A 69 -18.51 17.84 11.20
N LYS A 70 -17.24 18.26 11.22
CA LYS A 70 -16.82 19.55 11.79
C LYS A 70 -17.38 20.75 11.02
N GLY A 71 -17.51 20.67 9.70
CA GLY A 71 -18.06 21.74 8.86
C GLY A 71 -19.58 21.74 8.77
N ASN A 72 -20.26 20.72 9.31
CA ASN A 72 -21.70 20.51 9.16
C ASN A 72 -22.56 21.65 9.74
N TRP A 73 -22.00 22.50 10.62
CA TRP A 73 -22.68 23.69 11.12
C TRP A 73 -22.92 24.75 10.04
N LEU A 74 -22.14 24.75 8.94
CA LEU A 74 -22.34 25.65 7.81
C LEU A 74 -23.71 25.43 7.15
N ASN A 75 -24.31 24.25 7.31
CA ASN A 75 -25.66 23.95 6.83
C ASN A 75 -26.76 24.75 7.54
N TYR A 76 -26.45 25.48 8.61
CA TYR A 76 -27.39 26.40 9.26
C TYR A 76 -27.47 27.76 8.59
N VAL A 77 -26.47 28.13 7.81
CA VAL A 77 -26.45 29.41 7.08
C VAL A 77 -27.16 29.18 5.75
N THR A 78 -28.28 29.87 5.55
CA THR A 78 -29.04 29.82 4.31
C THR A 78 -28.99 31.18 3.64
N ALA A 79 -28.72 31.18 2.34
CA ALA A 79 -28.87 32.34 1.48
C ALA A 79 -29.83 31.94 0.36
N SER A 80 -30.89 32.72 0.18
CA SER A 80 -31.87 32.50 -0.90
C SER A 80 -32.02 33.79 -1.70
N ALA A 81 -32.18 33.63 -3.01
CA ALA A 81 -32.58 34.70 -3.91
C ALA A 81 -34.01 34.42 -4.37
N ASN A 82 -34.83 35.46 -4.42
CA ASN A 82 -36.23 35.38 -4.78
C ASN A 82 -36.43 36.20 -6.06
N ILE A 83 -36.79 35.52 -7.15
CA ILE A 83 -37.12 36.16 -8.43
C ILE A 83 -38.62 35.96 -8.65
N ASN A 84 -39.36 37.05 -8.77
CA ASN A 84 -40.79 37.06 -9.07
C ASN A 84 -41.14 38.20 -10.04
N ASP A 85 -42.40 38.26 -10.49
CA ASP A 85 -42.85 39.27 -11.47
C ASP A 85 -42.71 40.71 -10.94
N VAL A 86 -42.75 40.91 -9.63
CA VAL A 86 -42.55 42.22 -8.98
C VAL A 86 -41.07 42.62 -9.04
N THR A 87 -40.14 41.69 -8.78
CA THR A 87 -38.69 41.95 -8.82
C THR A 87 -38.13 42.00 -10.24
N THR A 88 -38.80 41.40 -11.23
CA THR A 88 -38.41 41.43 -12.65
C THR A 88 -39.04 42.59 -13.44
N GLY A 89 -39.85 43.43 -12.79
CA GLY A 89 -40.51 44.57 -13.42
C GLY A 89 -41.60 44.21 -14.42
N ARG A 90 -42.01 42.93 -14.48
CA ARG A 90 -43.07 42.42 -15.37
C ARG A 90 -44.46 42.55 -14.75
N TYR A 91 -44.54 42.78 -13.44
CA TYR A 91 -45.78 43.04 -12.72
C TYR A 91 -46.35 44.41 -13.09
N LYS A 92 -47.39 44.42 -13.94
CA LYS A 92 -48.18 45.61 -14.27
C LYS A 92 -49.50 45.53 -13.53
N ASN A 93 -49.70 46.37 -12.52
CA ASN A 93 -50.97 46.43 -11.80
C ASN A 93 -51.78 47.65 -12.27
N SER A 94 -52.97 47.42 -12.80
CA SER A 94 -53.85 48.43 -13.41
C SER A 94 -54.90 48.98 -12.42
N GLY A 95 -54.66 48.84 -11.12
CA GLY A 95 -55.63 49.21 -10.09
C GLY A 95 -54.95 49.60 -8.79
N ASP A 96 -55.43 50.70 -8.25
CA ASP A 96 -55.04 51.41 -7.03
C ASP A 96 -54.76 50.49 -5.81
N TYR A 97 -53.88 50.94 -4.90
CA TYR A 97 -53.42 50.33 -3.64
C TYR A 97 -52.38 49.19 -3.60
N ARG A 98 -51.98 48.56 -4.71
CA ARG A 98 -50.99 47.44 -4.68
C ARG A 98 -49.64 47.75 -5.35
N ALA A 99 -49.36 49.02 -5.66
CA ALA A 99 -48.13 49.47 -6.31
C ALA A 99 -46.87 49.49 -5.41
N GLN A 100 -46.99 49.01 -4.16
CA GLN A 100 -45.95 49.14 -3.12
C GLN A 100 -45.59 47.79 -2.47
N VAL A 101 -45.73 46.68 -3.20
CA VAL A 101 -45.35 45.36 -2.69
C VAL A 101 -43.82 45.24 -2.77
N TYR A 102 -43.15 45.49 -1.64
CA TYR A 102 -41.71 45.28 -1.51
C TYR A 102 -41.41 43.79 -1.31
N TYR A 103 -40.87 43.13 -2.33
CA TYR A 103 -40.36 41.76 -2.23
C TYR A 103 -38.83 41.78 -2.14
N PRO A 104 -38.23 41.28 -1.05
CA PRO A 104 -36.77 41.21 -0.94
C PRO A 104 -36.21 40.22 -1.96
N LEU A 105 -35.32 40.70 -2.84
CA LEU A 105 -34.67 39.91 -3.89
C LEU A 105 -33.70 38.87 -3.32
N TRP A 106 -33.15 39.11 -2.14
CA TRP A 106 -32.23 38.23 -1.45
C TRP A 106 -32.61 38.17 0.03
N ASN A 107 -32.49 37.00 0.63
CA ASN A 107 -32.72 36.75 2.04
C ASN A 107 -31.53 35.91 2.56
N VAL A 108 -30.94 36.33 3.67
CA VAL A 108 -29.94 35.56 4.40
C VAL A 108 -30.52 35.22 5.76
N GLY A 109 -30.53 33.94 6.10
CA GLY A 109 -31.09 33.43 7.34
C GLY A 109 -30.12 32.48 8.03
N ILE A 110 -30.26 32.37 9.35
CA ILE A 110 -29.65 31.30 10.12
C ILE A 110 -30.79 30.43 10.66
N ASN A 111 -30.80 29.15 10.30
CA ASN A 111 -31.73 28.17 10.83
C ASN A 111 -30.97 27.21 11.76
N VAL A 112 -31.16 27.34 13.07
CA VAL A 112 -30.54 26.46 14.07
C VAL A 112 -31.62 25.55 14.68
N PRO A 113 -31.72 24.28 14.26
CA PRO A 113 -32.61 23.32 14.93
C PRO A 113 -32.14 23.10 16.37
N LEU A 114 -33.03 23.17 17.36
CA LEU A 114 -32.66 23.03 18.78
C LEU A 114 -31.96 21.70 19.10
N GLY A 115 -32.37 20.59 18.47
CA GLY A 115 -31.72 19.28 18.62
C GLY A 115 -30.28 19.21 18.09
N SER A 116 -29.87 20.21 17.31
CA SER A 116 -28.56 20.24 16.68
C SER A 116 -27.44 20.72 17.61
N LEU A 117 -27.79 21.48 18.64
CA LEU A 117 -26.84 21.92 19.68
C LEU A 117 -26.31 20.74 20.51
N VAL A 118 -27.10 19.67 20.64
CA VAL A 118 -26.72 18.44 21.36
C VAL A 118 -26.11 17.41 20.41
N GLY A 119 -26.70 17.22 19.23
CA GLY A 119 -26.28 16.16 18.28
C GLY A 119 -24.91 16.39 17.63
N LYS A 120 -24.56 17.63 17.25
CA LYS A 120 -23.35 17.88 16.43
C LYS A 120 -22.04 17.59 17.14
N GLY A 121 -21.96 17.87 18.44
CA GLY A 121 -20.79 17.51 19.23
C GLY A 121 -20.57 16.00 19.29
N SER A 122 -21.66 15.23 19.36
CA SER A 122 -21.63 13.77 19.30
C SER A 122 -21.18 13.28 17.93
N ASP A 123 -21.72 13.83 16.84
CA ASP A 123 -21.34 13.47 15.46
C ASP A 123 -19.83 13.62 15.22
N VAL A 124 -19.23 14.72 15.71
CA VAL A 124 -17.78 14.95 15.59
C VAL A 124 -16.97 13.94 16.42
N LYS A 125 -17.45 13.58 17.62
CA LYS A 125 -16.80 12.56 18.46
C LYS A 125 -16.85 11.18 17.80
N VAL A 126 -17.99 10.81 17.21
CA VAL A 126 -18.16 9.57 16.45
C VAL A 126 -17.23 9.53 15.24
N ALA A 127 -17.23 10.58 14.42
CA ALA A 127 -16.35 10.64 13.24
C ALA A 127 -14.86 10.59 13.63
N ARG A 128 -14.48 11.18 14.76
CA ARG A 128 -13.11 11.08 15.29
C ARG A 128 -12.77 9.65 15.73
N ALA A 129 -13.68 8.98 16.42
CA ALA A 129 -13.51 7.58 16.78
C ALA A 129 -13.32 6.71 15.53
N ASN A 130 -14.07 6.97 14.46
CA ASN A 130 -13.93 6.26 13.19
C ASN A 130 -12.55 6.47 12.54
N VAL A 131 -11.98 7.68 12.59
CA VAL A 131 -10.59 7.92 12.14
C VAL A 131 -9.59 7.09 12.94
N ASN A 132 -9.74 7.03 14.26
CA ASN A 132 -8.86 6.25 15.12
C ASN A 132 -8.97 4.75 14.83
N ILE A 133 -10.19 4.26 14.62
CA ILE A 133 -10.46 2.87 14.23
C ILE A 133 -9.78 2.55 12.88
N ALA A 134 -10.00 3.38 11.86
CA ALA A 134 -9.40 3.18 10.54
C ALA A 134 -7.86 3.23 10.58
N THR A 135 -7.30 4.10 11.42
CA THR A 135 -5.84 4.16 11.64
C THR A 135 -5.32 2.88 12.29
N ALA A 136 -6.00 2.37 13.32
CA ALA A 136 -5.62 1.11 13.97
C ALA A 136 -5.74 -0.09 13.01
N GLN A 137 -6.75 -0.08 12.13
CA GLN A 137 -6.93 -1.09 11.08
C GLN A 137 -5.79 -1.06 10.05
N GLU A 138 -5.39 0.14 9.58
CA GLU A 138 -4.23 0.30 8.69
C GLU A 138 -2.95 -0.27 9.33
N GLU A 139 -2.68 0.09 10.59
CA GLU A 139 -1.50 -0.40 11.32
C GLU A 139 -1.54 -1.90 11.58
N SER A 140 -2.72 -2.47 11.83
CA SER A 140 -2.90 -3.91 11.93
C SER A 140 -2.60 -4.60 10.60
N ALA A 141 -3.09 -4.06 9.49
CA ALA A 141 -2.83 -4.58 8.16
C ALA A 141 -1.33 -4.54 7.81
N LYS A 142 -0.63 -3.43 8.13
CA LYS A 142 0.84 -3.34 7.97
C LYS A 142 1.58 -4.44 8.72
N ARG A 143 1.19 -4.72 9.97
CA ARG A 143 1.81 -5.80 10.76
C ARG A 143 1.54 -7.17 10.17
N GLN A 144 0.31 -7.42 9.70
CA GLN A 144 -0.07 -8.69 9.07
C GLN A 144 0.69 -8.93 7.77
N ILE A 145 0.75 -7.93 6.88
CA ILE A 145 1.49 -8.01 5.61
C ILE A 145 2.98 -8.22 5.88
N LYS A 146 3.55 -7.50 6.84
CA LYS A 146 4.95 -7.70 7.27
C LYS A 146 5.20 -9.14 7.74
N ALA A 147 4.33 -9.68 8.61
CA ALA A 147 4.48 -11.05 9.09
C ALA A 147 4.35 -12.07 7.96
N MET A 148 3.41 -11.85 7.04
CA MET A 148 3.18 -12.72 5.90
C MET A 148 4.38 -12.77 4.95
N VAL A 149 4.90 -11.61 4.50
CA VAL A 149 6.02 -11.58 3.57
C VAL A 149 7.29 -12.17 4.18
N LEU A 150 7.55 -11.91 5.46
CA LEU A 150 8.72 -12.47 6.15
C LEU A 150 8.59 -13.98 6.37
N SER A 151 7.41 -14.47 6.75
CA SER A 151 7.14 -15.91 6.87
C SER A 151 7.38 -16.61 5.54
N LYS A 152 6.82 -16.08 4.45
CA LYS A 152 7.00 -16.65 3.11
C LYS A 152 8.45 -16.62 2.65
N TYR A 153 9.19 -15.56 2.98
CA TYR A 153 10.61 -15.48 2.71
C TYR A 153 11.41 -16.56 3.47
N HIS A 154 11.07 -16.84 4.73
CA HIS A 154 11.66 -17.95 5.46
C HIS A 154 11.30 -19.32 4.87
N ASP A 155 10.06 -19.51 4.44
CA ASP A 155 9.62 -20.72 3.73
C ASP A 155 10.42 -20.91 2.43
N TYR A 156 10.69 -19.82 1.70
CA TYR A 156 11.54 -19.81 0.51
C TYR A 156 12.96 -20.28 0.82
N LEU A 157 13.61 -19.69 1.85
CA LEU A 157 14.96 -20.07 2.25
C LEU A 157 15.04 -21.54 2.67
N MET A 158 14.06 -22.01 3.45
CA MET A 158 14.00 -23.39 3.91
C MET A 158 13.78 -24.36 2.73
N THR A 159 12.83 -24.06 1.85
CA THR A 159 12.50 -24.91 0.69
C THR A 159 13.67 -24.97 -0.30
N LYS A 160 14.37 -23.85 -0.49
CA LYS A 160 15.60 -23.80 -1.29
C LYS A 160 16.67 -24.73 -0.71
N GLN A 161 16.88 -24.70 0.60
CA GLN A 161 17.84 -25.59 1.27
C GLN A 161 17.42 -27.06 1.18
N LEU A 162 16.13 -27.37 1.37
CA LEU A 162 15.59 -28.72 1.21
C LEU A 162 15.79 -29.24 -0.21
N LEU A 163 15.55 -28.40 -1.22
CA LEU A 163 15.77 -28.76 -2.62
C LEU A 163 17.25 -29.03 -2.89
N THR A 164 18.17 -28.23 -2.33
CA THR A 164 19.62 -28.48 -2.43
C THR A 164 19.98 -29.85 -1.87
N MET A 165 19.53 -30.19 -0.65
CA MET A 165 19.80 -31.50 -0.05
C MET A 165 19.14 -32.64 -0.84
N GLN A 166 17.91 -32.46 -1.32
CA GLN A 166 17.23 -33.48 -2.11
C GLN A 166 17.90 -33.70 -3.47
N ASN A 167 18.51 -32.67 -4.06
CA ASN A 167 19.32 -32.83 -5.28
C ASN A 167 20.49 -33.78 -5.04
N GLU A 168 21.25 -33.60 -3.96
CA GLU A 168 22.37 -34.47 -3.59
C GLU A 168 21.90 -35.92 -3.40
N ILE A 169 20.82 -36.12 -2.63
CA ILE A 169 20.24 -37.46 -2.41
C ILE A 169 19.82 -38.12 -3.72
N THR A 170 19.14 -37.38 -4.60
CA THR A 170 18.69 -37.93 -5.89
C THR A 170 19.86 -38.24 -6.83
N GLU A 171 20.96 -37.49 -6.76
CA GLU A 171 22.18 -37.78 -7.51
C GLU A 171 22.87 -39.05 -7.01
N ASP A 172 22.96 -39.24 -5.69
CA ASP A 172 23.50 -40.46 -5.07
C ASP A 172 22.65 -41.69 -5.42
N ASP A 173 21.33 -41.58 -5.32
CA ASP A 173 20.39 -42.66 -5.68
C ASP A 173 20.45 -42.99 -7.18
N PHE A 174 20.66 -42.00 -8.03
CA PHE A 174 20.85 -42.22 -9.46
C PHE A 174 22.13 -43.02 -9.72
N ALA A 175 23.23 -42.67 -9.07
CA ALA A 175 24.49 -43.42 -9.18
C ALA A 175 24.34 -44.86 -8.68
N ALA A 176 23.64 -45.06 -7.55
CA ALA A 176 23.33 -46.39 -7.02
C ALA A 176 22.46 -47.22 -7.97
N PHE A 177 21.44 -46.61 -8.58
CA PHE A 177 20.59 -47.23 -9.59
C PHE A 177 21.40 -47.67 -10.82
N THR A 178 22.23 -46.80 -11.39
CA THR A 178 23.08 -47.15 -12.55
C THR A 178 24.10 -48.24 -12.22
N GLN A 179 24.63 -48.23 -11.00
CA GLN A 179 25.51 -49.31 -10.54
C GLN A 179 24.75 -50.64 -10.41
N ALA A 180 23.52 -50.63 -9.88
CA ALA A 180 22.68 -51.81 -9.77
C ALA A 180 22.31 -52.36 -11.16
N GLU A 181 21.99 -51.48 -12.11
CA GLU A 181 21.74 -51.85 -13.51
C GLU A 181 22.94 -52.59 -14.12
N SER A 182 24.15 -52.05 -13.93
CA SER A 182 25.39 -52.66 -14.41
C SER A 182 25.66 -54.02 -13.75
N LYS A 183 25.45 -54.12 -12.43
CA LYS A 183 25.62 -55.38 -11.68
C LYS A 183 24.59 -56.43 -12.06
N LEU A 184 23.35 -56.05 -12.35
CA LEU A 184 22.30 -56.96 -12.82
C LEU A 184 22.64 -57.50 -14.21
N ALA A 185 23.09 -56.63 -15.12
CA ALA A 185 23.53 -57.04 -16.46
C ALA A 185 24.71 -58.02 -16.41
N ALA A 186 25.60 -57.87 -15.42
CA ALA A 186 26.68 -58.81 -15.13
C ALA A 186 26.24 -60.07 -14.35
N GLY A 187 24.96 -60.22 -14.02
CA GLY A 187 24.43 -61.35 -13.24
C GLY A 187 24.88 -61.38 -11.77
N SER A 188 25.42 -60.27 -11.25
CA SER A 188 26.03 -60.19 -9.92
C SER A 188 25.05 -59.81 -8.80
N ILE A 189 23.83 -59.37 -9.13
CA ILE A 189 22.74 -59.12 -8.18
C ILE A 189 21.42 -59.70 -8.71
N SER A 190 20.42 -59.86 -7.84
CA SER A 190 19.07 -60.26 -8.24
C SER A 190 18.28 -59.10 -8.85
N TYR A 191 17.23 -59.45 -9.59
CA TYR A 191 16.26 -58.47 -10.08
C TYR A 191 15.59 -57.67 -8.95
N ASP A 192 15.30 -58.31 -7.81
CA ASP A 192 14.69 -57.64 -6.66
C ASP A 192 15.59 -56.53 -6.09
N ALA A 193 16.91 -56.75 -6.05
CA ALA A 193 17.88 -55.75 -5.61
C ALA A 193 17.94 -54.55 -6.58
N TYR A 194 17.92 -54.81 -7.89
CA TYR A 194 17.82 -53.77 -8.92
C TYR A 194 16.49 -53.00 -8.81
N SER A 195 15.37 -53.71 -8.69
CA SER A 195 14.04 -53.13 -8.59
C SER A 195 13.92 -52.20 -7.38
N SER A 196 14.52 -52.60 -6.24
CA SER A 196 14.57 -51.78 -5.03
C SER A 196 15.35 -50.47 -5.24
N ALA A 197 16.51 -50.51 -5.89
CA ALA A 197 17.29 -49.32 -6.22
C ALA A 197 16.54 -48.41 -7.21
N SER A 198 15.88 -48.99 -8.21
CA SER A 198 15.05 -48.24 -9.17
C SER A 198 13.87 -47.54 -8.49
N GLN A 199 13.16 -48.24 -7.59
CA GLN A 199 12.06 -47.66 -6.82
C GLN A 199 12.53 -46.50 -5.93
N LEU A 200 13.67 -46.66 -5.24
CA LEU A 200 14.24 -45.60 -4.40
C LEU A 200 14.54 -44.34 -5.22
N TYR A 201 15.29 -44.47 -6.32
CA TYR A 201 15.61 -43.35 -7.21
C TYR A 201 14.34 -42.66 -7.75
N ASN A 202 13.33 -43.42 -8.18
CA ASN A 202 12.08 -42.85 -8.70
C ASN A 202 11.28 -42.12 -7.62
N ASN A 203 11.27 -42.63 -6.39
CA ASN A 203 10.62 -41.97 -5.26
C ASN A 203 11.30 -40.64 -4.93
N ASP A 204 12.63 -40.62 -4.88
CA ASP A 204 13.40 -39.44 -4.51
C ASP A 204 13.41 -38.39 -5.63
N ARG A 205 13.43 -38.82 -6.88
CA ARG A 205 13.16 -37.95 -8.04
C ARG A 205 11.77 -37.29 -7.97
N THR A 206 10.76 -38.03 -7.50
CA THR A 206 9.41 -37.46 -7.32
C THR A 206 9.39 -36.41 -6.20
N LYS A 207 10.08 -36.67 -5.08
CA LYS A 207 10.25 -35.68 -3.99
C LYS A 207 10.95 -34.41 -4.47
N LYS A 208 12.03 -34.54 -5.25
CA LYS A 208 12.71 -33.41 -5.89
C LYS A 208 11.75 -32.56 -6.72
N LEU A 209 10.98 -33.18 -7.62
CA LEU A 209 10.00 -32.46 -8.46
C LEU A 209 8.94 -31.73 -7.62
N ASN A 210 8.50 -32.32 -6.52
CA ASN A 210 7.57 -31.66 -5.60
C ASN A 210 8.22 -30.43 -4.94
N LEU A 211 9.48 -30.53 -4.48
CA LEU A 211 10.20 -29.39 -3.90
C LEU A 211 10.48 -28.29 -4.92
N GLU A 212 10.77 -28.62 -6.18
CA GLU A 212 10.92 -27.64 -7.26
C GLU A 212 9.62 -26.87 -7.50
N ARG A 213 8.48 -27.58 -7.55
CA ARG A 213 7.15 -26.97 -7.65
C ARG A 213 6.86 -26.09 -6.44
N ASP A 214 7.14 -26.59 -5.23
CA ASP A 214 6.84 -25.87 -3.99
C ASP A 214 7.68 -24.59 -3.89
N LEU A 215 8.95 -24.64 -4.27
CA LEU A 215 9.82 -23.46 -4.35
C LEU A 215 9.26 -22.43 -5.36
N ALA A 216 8.80 -22.89 -6.53
CA ALA A 216 8.19 -22.02 -7.53
C ALA A 216 6.89 -21.36 -7.02
N ASN A 217 6.05 -22.11 -6.31
CA ASN A 217 4.81 -21.60 -5.72
C ASN A 217 5.10 -20.55 -4.63
N ILE A 218 6.02 -20.84 -3.70
CA ILE A 218 6.40 -19.88 -2.64
C ILE A 218 6.93 -18.58 -3.26
N LYS A 219 7.72 -18.70 -4.33
CA LYS A 219 8.18 -17.53 -5.06
C LYS A 219 7.02 -16.71 -5.60
N LEU A 220 6.05 -17.34 -6.28
CA LEU A 220 4.87 -16.64 -6.80
C LEU A 220 4.07 -15.96 -5.68
N GLU A 221 3.91 -16.61 -4.54
CA GLU A 221 3.23 -16.04 -3.36
C GLU A 221 3.95 -14.80 -2.82
N ILE A 222 5.29 -14.80 -2.79
CA ILE A 222 6.05 -13.61 -2.41
C ILE A 222 5.88 -12.51 -3.46
N GLU A 223 5.97 -12.84 -4.74
CA GLU A 223 5.83 -11.90 -5.85
C GLU A 223 4.44 -11.24 -5.87
N GLU A 224 3.39 -11.96 -5.52
CA GLU A 224 2.04 -11.42 -5.35
C GLU A 224 2.01 -10.37 -4.22
N LEU A 225 2.71 -10.61 -3.11
CA LEU A 225 2.75 -9.67 -1.99
C LEU A 225 3.54 -8.40 -2.32
N ILE A 226 4.68 -8.52 -3.01
CA ILE A 226 5.61 -7.40 -3.25
C ILE A 226 5.42 -6.71 -4.62
N GLY A 227 4.69 -7.33 -5.54
CA GLY A 227 4.39 -6.78 -6.87
C GLY A 227 5.54 -6.78 -7.88
N VAL A 228 6.67 -7.42 -7.55
CA VAL A 228 7.87 -7.54 -8.40
C VAL A 228 8.46 -8.94 -8.27
N LYS A 229 9.35 -9.32 -9.19
CA LYS A 229 10.02 -10.61 -9.14
C LYS A 229 10.95 -10.71 -7.93
N LEU A 230 10.95 -11.86 -7.24
CA LEU A 230 11.79 -12.05 -6.05
C LEU A 230 13.27 -11.91 -6.38
N GLU A 231 13.71 -12.41 -7.55
CA GLU A 231 15.12 -12.35 -7.97
C GLU A 231 15.66 -10.93 -8.07
N THR A 232 14.83 -9.97 -8.48
CA THR A 232 15.30 -8.58 -8.64
C THR A 232 15.57 -7.90 -7.30
N VAL A 233 15.06 -8.48 -6.21
CA VAL A 233 15.26 -7.99 -4.84
C VAL A 233 16.47 -8.66 -4.19
N ILE A 234 16.64 -9.98 -4.39
CA ILE A 234 17.73 -10.75 -3.77
C ILE A 234 19.04 -10.73 -4.55
N ALA A 235 19.05 -10.33 -5.82
CA ALA A 235 20.24 -10.29 -6.68
C ALA A 235 21.00 -8.96 -6.64
N GLN A 236 20.68 -8.07 -5.69
CA GLN A 236 21.33 -6.77 -5.50
C GLN A 236 22.44 -6.84 -4.45
#